data_AF-A0A7W0IZG6-F1
#
_entry.id   AF-A0A7W0IZG6-F1
#
_cell.length_a   1.000
_cell.length_b   1.000
_cell.length_c   1.000
_cell.angle_alpha   90.00
_cell.angle_beta   90.00
_cell.angle_gamma   90.00
#
_symmetry.space_group_name_H-M   'P 1'
#
loop_
_entity.id
_entity.type
_entity.pdbx_description
1 polymer ?
#
loop_
_entity_poly.entity_id
_entity_poly.type
_entity_poly.pdbx_seq_one_letter_code
_entity_poly.pdbx_strand_id
1 'polypeptide(L)'
;FLKFTYSRPEFAVYNIYRWYHGYFDHNPAHLLPRPEKEVNQEIFNLIGDGEMVFNRSKVLHENGQSQLALQVLDVLLKQEPDHREARKLRLSILEKLCREDYCLMSRNTWVYFMDQDRKFLGMA
;
A
#
# COMPACT_ATOMS: atom_id res chain seq x y z
N PHE A 1 15.31 24.62 -11.87
CA PHE A 1 15.37 23.55 -12.90
C PHE A 1 15.86 22.27 -12.21
N LEU A 2 15.56 21.07 -12.73
CA LEU A 2 15.87 19.75 -12.13
C LEU A 2 15.21 19.42 -10.77
N LYS A 3 14.01 19.95 -10.48
CA LYS A 3 13.23 19.50 -9.31
C LYS A 3 12.55 18.16 -9.61
N PHE A 4 12.45 17.29 -8.62
CA PHE A 4 11.75 16.00 -8.69
C PHE A 4 10.22 16.16 -8.59
N THR A 5 9.64 17.08 -9.36
CA THR A 5 8.19 17.36 -9.27
C THR A 5 7.36 16.33 -10.02
N TYR A 6 7.84 15.84 -11.17
CA TYR A 6 7.11 14.86 -11.96
C TYR A 6 7.31 13.43 -11.45
N SER A 7 8.55 13.05 -11.14
CA SER A 7 8.91 11.69 -10.70
C SER A 7 9.81 11.73 -9.46
N ARG A 8 10.06 10.55 -8.90
CA ARG A 8 10.83 10.33 -7.66
C ARG A 8 12.21 9.75 -7.93
N PRO A 9 13.26 10.21 -7.23
CA PRO A 9 14.57 9.57 -7.25
C PRO A 9 14.49 8.07 -6.94
N GLU A 10 13.60 7.67 -6.02
CA GLU A 10 13.39 6.28 -5.63
C GLU A 10 12.95 5.42 -6.81
N PHE A 11 12.03 5.92 -7.65
CA PHE A 11 11.61 5.19 -8.85
C PHE A 11 12.76 5.02 -9.84
N ALA A 12 13.58 6.05 -10.02
CA ALA A 12 14.75 5.97 -10.88
C ALA A 12 15.79 4.97 -10.34
N VAL A 13 16.09 5.02 -9.03
CA VAL A 13 17.02 4.12 -8.37
C VAL A 13 16.54 2.67 -8.47
N TYR A 14 15.26 2.38 -8.20
CA TYR A 14 14.71 1.03 -8.33
C TYR A 14 14.81 0.51 -9.76
N ASN A 15 14.54 1.34 -10.76
CA ASN A 15 14.62 0.93 -12.15
C ASN A 15 16.06 0.70 -12.62
N ILE A 16 17.00 1.55 -12.21
CA ILE A 16 18.43 1.36 -12.50
C ILE A 16 18.93 0.08 -11.83
N TYR A 17 18.61 -0.13 -10.55
CA TYR A 17 19.02 -1.32 -9.83
C TYR A 17 18.46 -2.59 -10.48
N ARG A 18 17.16 -2.60 -10.81
CA ARG A 18 16.50 -3.70 -11.55
C ARG A 18 17.17 -3.95 -12.91
N TRP A 19 17.54 -2.89 -13.63
CA TRP A 19 18.19 -3.01 -14.93
C TRP A 19 19.51 -3.78 -14.87
N TYR A 20 20.32 -3.53 -13.83
CA TYR A 20 21.64 -4.16 -13.70
C TYR A 20 21.62 -5.49 -12.94
N HIS A 21 20.86 -5.61 -11.85
CA HIS A 21 20.87 -6.81 -11.01
C HIS A 21 19.82 -7.85 -11.42
N GLY A 22 18.85 -7.49 -12.27
CA GLY A 22 17.75 -8.34 -12.67
C GLY A 22 16.56 -8.31 -11.70
N TYR A 23 15.93 -9.47 -11.49
CA TYR A 23 14.71 -9.60 -10.68
C TYR A 23 14.95 -10.27 -9.31
N PHE A 24 16.13 -10.87 -9.11
CA PHE A 24 16.43 -11.65 -7.93
C PHE A 24 17.21 -10.83 -6.91
N ASP A 25 16.65 -10.64 -5.73
CA ASP A 25 17.18 -9.81 -4.64
C ASP A 25 17.98 -10.58 -3.58
N HIS A 26 18.49 -11.77 -3.94
CA HIS A 26 19.17 -12.69 -3.03
C HIS A 26 18.29 -13.26 -1.90
N ASN A 27 16.97 -13.08 -1.96
CA ASN A 27 16.03 -13.82 -1.13
C ASN A 27 15.44 -15.01 -1.91
N PRO A 28 15.74 -16.27 -1.54
CA PRO A 28 15.23 -17.45 -2.24
C PRO A 28 13.69 -17.48 -2.36
N ALA A 29 12.96 -16.89 -1.39
CA ALA A 29 11.50 -16.82 -1.44
C ALA A 29 10.97 -15.96 -2.62
N HIS A 30 11.80 -15.07 -3.16
CA HIS A 30 11.44 -14.17 -4.25
C HIS A 30 11.92 -14.65 -5.63
N LEU A 31 12.65 -15.77 -5.71
CA LEU A 31 13.21 -16.25 -6.98
C LEU A 31 12.12 -16.73 -7.95
N LEU A 32 11.15 -17.50 -7.44
CA LEU A 32 9.99 -18.01 -8.17
C LEU A 32 8.76 -17.90 -7.27
N PRO A 33 8.25 -16.67 -7.02
CA PRO A 33 7.21 -16.45 -6.03
C PRO A 33 5.89 -17.10 -6.46
N ARG A 34 5.14 -17.59 -5.47
CA ARG A 34 3.74 -17.99 -5.66
C ARG A 34 2.88 -16.74 -5.91
N PRO A 35 1.68 -16.88 -6.51
CA PRO A 35 0.75 -15.78 -6.65
C PRO A 35 0.52 -15.07 -5.30
N GLU A 36 0.54 -13.75 -5.31
CA GLU A 36 0.43 -12.94 -4.09
C GLU A 36 -0.83 -13.26 -3.27
N LYS A 37 -1.95 -13.55 -3.94
CA LYS A 37 -3.20 -13.97 -3.29
C LYS A 37 -3.05 -15.27 -2.48
N GLU A 38 -2.29 -16.23 -2.99
CA GLU A 38 -2.02 -17.51 -2.31
C GLU A 38 -1.22 -17.26 -1.02
N VAL A 39 -0.15 -16.48 -1.12
CA VAL A 39 0.69 -16.13 0.04
C VAL A 39 -0.09 -15.28 1.06
N ASN A 40 -0.87 -14.31 0.60
CA ASN A 40 -1.67 -13.45 1.49
C ASN A 40 -2.73 -14.25 2.26
N GLN A 41 -3.36 -15.23 1.62
CA GLN A 41 -4.33 -16.11 2.28
C GLN A 41 -3.67 -16.89 3.42
N GLU A 42 -2.48 -17.45 3.22
CA GLU A 42 -1.76 -18.15 4.28
C GLU A 42 -1.33 -17.21 5.42
N ILE A 43 -0.85 -16.00 5.10
CA ILE A 43 -0.54 -14.98 6.10
C ILE A 43 -1.80 -14.63 6.92
N PHE A 44 -2.94 -14.44 6.26
CA PHE A 44 -4.20 -14.12 6.92
C PHE A 44 -4.68 -15.27 7.82
N ASN A 45 -4.55 -16.52 7.35
CA ASN A 45 -4.86 -17.72 8.15
C ASN A 45 -3.98 -17.81 9.41
N LEU A 46 -2.70 -17.44 9.32
CA LEU A 46 -1.78 -17.41 10.47
C LEU A 46 -2.15 -16.33 11.50
N ILE A 47 -2.64 -15.18 11.04
CA ILE A 47 -3.10 -14.10 11.93
C ILE A 47 -4.40 -14.51 12.63
N GLY A 48 -5.31 -15.18 11.90
CA GLY A 48 -6.53 -15.77 12.44
C GLY A 48 -7.67 -14.78 12.76
N ASP A 49 -7.40 -13.48 12.79
CA ASP A 49 -8.39 -12.43 13.07
C ASP A 49 -8.09 -11.14 12.28
N GLY A 50 -9.00 -10.79 11.36
CA GLY A 50 -8.93 -9.56 10.56
C GLY A 50 -8.99 -8.28 11.39
N GLU A 51 -9.66 -8.30 12.55
CA GLU A 51 -9.75 -7.14 13.45
C GLU A 51 -8.39 -6.80 14.05
N MET A 52 -7.51 -7.79 14.27
CA MET A 52 -6.13 -7.51 14.71
C MET A 52 -5.37 -6.69 13.66
N VAL A 53 -5.52 -7.02 12.37
CA VAL A 53 -4.90 -6.28 11.26
C VAL A 53 -5.45 -4.87 11.17
N PHE A 54 -6.78 -4.72 11.26
CA PHE A 54 -7.45 -3.42 11.24
C PHE A 54 -6.98 -2.51 12.38
N ASN A 55 -7.07 -2.99 13.62
CA ASN A 55 -6.70 -2.22 14.81
C ASN A 55 -5.21 -1.88 14.81
N ARG A 56 -4.33 -2.82 14.39
CA ARG A 56 -2.90 -2.53 14.28
C ARG A 56 -2.62 -1.47 13.23
N SER A 57 -3.28 -1.53 12.08
CA SER A 57 -3.14 -0.52 11.02
C SER A 57 -3.57 0.86 11.49
N LYS A 58 -4.67 0.95 12.25
CA LYS A 58 -5.14 2.20 12.84
C LYS A 58 -4.10 2.81 13.78
N VAL A 59 -3.55 2.01 14.71
CA VAL A 59 -2.50 2.47 15.65
C VAL A 59 -1.24 2.94 14.91
N LEU A 60 -0.80 2.23 13.86
CA LEU A 60 0.35 2.64 13.05
C LEU A 60 0.10 3.99 12.37
N HIS A 61 -1.11 4.20 11.85
CA HIS A 61 -1.48 5.45 11.22
C HIS A 61 -1.51 6.61 12.22
N GLU A 62 -2.11 6.41 13.39
CA GLU A 62 -2.16 7.39 14.49
C GLU A 62 -0.75 7.77 14.98
N ASN A 63 0.20 6.84 14.94
CA ASN A 63 1.61 7.07 15.28
C ASN A 63 2.44 7.68 14.12
N GLY A 64 1.79 8.15 13.05
CA GLY A 64 2.45 8.79 11.92
C GLY A 64 3.13 7.82 10.93
N GLN A 65 2.96 6.51 11.09
CA GLN A 65 3.54 5.48 10.22
C GLN A 65 2.58 5.10 9.07
N SER A 66 2.01 6.09 8.38
CA SER A 66 0.93 5.92 7.40
C SER A 66 1.25 4.96 6.26
N GLN A 67 2.47 4.98 5.71
CA GLN A 67 2.87 4.07 4.62
C GLN A 67 2.97 2.61 5.11
N LEU A 68 3.34 2.41 6.37
CA LEU A 68 3.36 1.09 6.98
C LEU A 68 1.93 0.63 7.31
N ALA A 69 1.10 1.52 7.86
CA ALA A 69 -0.31 1.27 8.09
C ALA A 69 -1.03 0.82 6.81
N LEU A 70 -0.75 1.46 5.67
CA LEU A 70 -1.32 1.09 4.37
C LEU A 70 -0.97 -0.35 3.98
N GLN A 71 0.29 -0.74 4.15
CA GLN A 71 0.78 -2.08 3.80
C GLN A 71 0.23 -3.17 4.73
N VAL A 72 0.11 -2.87 6.03
CA VAL A 72 -0.51 -3.81 6.99
C VAL A 72 -1.99 -3.97 6.68
N LEU A 73 -2.71 -2.87 6.42
CA LEU A 73 -4.14 -2.89 6.11
C LEU A 73 -4.46 -3.63 4.80
N ASP A 74 -3.53 -3.62 3.86
CA ASP A 74 -3.66 -4.32 2.58
C ASP A 74 -3.80 -5.84 2.74
N VAL A 75 -3.18 -6.42 3.79
CA VAL A 75 -3.35 -7.85 4.13
C VAL A 75 -4.82 -8.19 4.37
N LEU A 76 -5.53 -7.32 5.10
CA LEU A 76 -6.97 -7.46 5.36
C LEU A 76 -7.79 -7.19 4.09
N LEU A 77 -7.52 -6.10 3.38
CA LEU A 77 -8.33 -5.72 2.21
C LEU A 77 -8.18 -6.67 1.02
N LYS A 78 -7.09 -7.42 0.92
CA LYS A 78 -6.94 -8.52 -0.06
C LYS A 78 -7.84 -9.70 0.26
N GLN A 79 -8.09 -9.97 1.54
CA GLN A 79 -8.97 -11.04 1.98
C GLN A 79 -10.43 -10.63 2.03
N GLU A 80 -10.69 -9.42 2.53
CA GLU A 80 -12.01 -8.85 2.76
C GLU A 80 -12.13 -7.52 2.00
N PRO A 81 -12.23 -7.58 0.66
CA PRO A 81 -12.22 -6.38 -0.18
C PRO A 81 -13.40 -5.44 0.09
N ASP A 82 -14.51 -5.97 0.61
CA ASP A 82 -15.73 -5.23 0.90
C ASP A 82 -15.81 -4.71 2.35
N HIS A 83 -14.74 -4.87 3.15
CA HIS A 83 -14.72 -4.41 4.53
C HIS A 83 -14.77 -2.87 4.62
N ARG A 84 -15.95 -2.33 4.94
CA ARG A 84 -16.22 -0.89 4.90
C ARG A 84 -15.33 -0.06 5.81
N GLU A 85 -15.13 -0.47 7.07
CA GLU A 85 -14.27 0.30 8.00
C GLU A 85 -12.80 0.28 7.57
N ALA A 86 -12.27 -0.85 7.09
CA ALA A 86 -10.95 -0.92 6.49
C ALA A 86 -10.80 0.03 5.28
N ARG A 87 -11.83 0.13 4.42
CA ARG A 87 -11.85 1.09 3.30
C ARG A 87 -11.85 2.55 3.76
N LYS A 88 -12.60 2.88 4.83
CA LYS A 88 -12.55 4.22 5.46
C LYS A 88 -11.17 4.53 6.02
N LEU A 89 -10.55 3.58 6.71
CA LEU A 89 -9.19 3.74 7.23
C LEU A 89 -8.18 3.93 6.08
N ARG A 90 -8.30 3.13 5.01
CA ARG A 90 -7.45 3.29 3.81
C ARG A 90 -7.60 4.68 3.20
N LEU A 91 -8.82 5.18 3.06
CA LEU A 91 -9.08 6.53 2.57
C LEU A 91 -8.37 7.58 3.44
N SER A 92 -8.47 7.49 4.76
CA SER A 92 -7.79 8.41 5.70
C SER A 92 -6.26 8.35 5.58
N ILE A 93 -5.69 7.14 5.45
CA ILE A 93 -4.26 6.93 5.23
C ILE A 93 -3.82 7.56 3.90
N LEU A 94 -4.56 7.32 2.81
CA LEU A 94 -4.25 7.88 1.50
C LEU A 94 -4.34 9.42 1.48
N GLU A 95 -5.30 10.00 2.19
CA GLU A 95 -5.40 11.46 2.36
C GLU A 95 -4.18 12.05 3.08
N LYS A 96 -3.67 11.37 4.10
CA LYS A 96 -2.43 11.76 4.78
C LYS A 96 -1.22 11.65 3.85
N LEU A 97 -1.03 10.52 3.17
CA LEU A 97 0.07 10.31 2.23
C LEU A 97 0.03 11.32 1.08
N CYS A 98 -1.13 11.56 0.48
CA CYS A 98 -1.30 12.49 -0.64
C CYS A 98 -0.97 13.95 -0.28
N ARG A 99 -1.26 14.36 0.96
CA ARG A 99 -0.94 15.69 1.47
C ARG A 99 0.55 15.89 1.73
N GLU A 100 1.26 14.82 2.11
CA GLU A 100 2.71 14.86 2.42
C GLU A 100 3.59 14.59 1.20
N ASP A 101 3.03 13.95 0.17
CA ASP A 101 3.74 13.64 -1.06
C ASP A 101 3.94 14.88 -1.92
N TYR A 102 5.15 15.07 -2.43
CA TYR A 102 5.53 16.19 -3.29
C TYR A 102 5.49 15.84 -4.79
N CYS A 103 5.45 14.56 -5.15
CA CYS A 103 5.60 14.08 -6.51
C CYS A 103 4.24 13.94 -7.21
N LEU A 104 4.09 14.54 -8.39
CA LEU A 104 2.84 14.51 -9.15
C LEU A 104 2.40 13.09 -9.52
N MET A 105 3.33 12.21 -9.89
CA MET A 105 3.01 10.84 -10.27
C MET A 105 2.35 10.07 -9.11
N SER A 106 2.97 10.05 -7.93
CA SER A 106 2.41 9.31 -6.79
C SER A 106 1.18 9.98 -6.20
N ARG A 107 1.13 11.32 -6.14
CA ARG A 107 -0.09 12.06 -5.74
C ARG A 107 -1.31 11.70 -6.58
N ASN A 108 -1.17 11.69 -7.90
CA ASN A 108 -2.28 11.33 -8.78
C ASN A 108 -2.73 9.88 -8.57
N THR A 109 -1.80 8.96 -8.29
CA THR A 109 -2.13 7.59 -7.92
C THR A 109 -2.92 7.52 -6.60
N TRP A 110 -2.52 8.28 -5.57
CA TRP A 110 -3.27 8.35 -4.32
C TRP A 110 -4.69 8.86 -4.53
N VAL A 111 -4.86 9.96 -5.28
CA VAL A 111 -6.17 10.54 -5.60
C VAL A 111 -7.07 9.52 -6.31
N TYR A 112 -6.54 8.81 -7.31
CA TYR A 112 -7.30 7.78 -8.02
C TYR A 112 -7.87 6.72 -7.06
N PHE A 113 -7.05 6.18 -6.15
CA PHE A 113 -7.52 5.17 -5.20
C PHE A 113 -8.44 5.73 -4.11
N MET A 114 -8.24 6.98 -3.70
CA MET A 114 -9.17 7.68 -2.81
C MET A 114 -10.56 7.80 -3.45
N ASP A 115 -10.64 8.12 -4.74
CA ASP A 115 -11.91 8.23 -5.45
C ASP A 115 -12.59 6.87 -5.63
N GLN A 116 -11.82 5.79 -5.83
CA GLN A 116 -12.38 4.43 -5.81
C GLN A 116 -12.99 4.09 -4.45
N ASP A 117 -12.32 4.43 -3.34
CA ASP A 117 -12.85 4.18 -1.99
C ASP A 117 -14.07 5.05 -1.68
N ARG A 118 -14.08 6.34 -2.08
CA ARG A 118 -15.26 7.22 -1.94
C ARG A 118 -16.47 6.66 -2.70
N LYS A 119 -16.25 6.20 -3.94
CA LYS A 119 -17.30 5.57 -4.74
C LYS A 119 -17.84 4.31 -4.06
N PHE A 120 -16.95 3.44 -3.57
CA PHE A 120 -17.34 2.23 -2.83
C PHE A 120 -18.14 2.54 -1.56
N LEU A 121 -17.73 3.58 -0.82
CA LEU A 121 -18.37 3.99 0.43
C LEU A 121 -19.69 4.75 0.23
N GLY A 122 -20.00 5.19 -1.00
CA GLY A 122 -21.17 6.02 -1.30
C GLY A 122 -21.00 7.47 -0.86
N MET A 123 -19.78 7.99 -0.87
CA MET A 123 -19.41 9.36 -0.48
C MET A 123 -19.20 10.31 -1.67
N ALA A 124 -19.45 9.81 -2.89
CA ALA A 124 -19.23 10.52 -4.15
C ALA A 124 -20.52 11.15 -4.67
#